data_AF-A0A660WRJ0-F1
#
_entry.id   AF-A0A660WRJ0-F1
#
_cell.length_a   1.000
_cell.length_b   1.000
_cell.length_c   1.000
_cell.angle_alpha   90.00
_cell.angle_beta   90.00
_cell.angle_gamma   90.00
#
_symmetry.space_group_name_H-M   'P 1'
#
loop_
_entity.id
_entity.type
_entity.pdbx_description
1 polymer ?
#
loop_
_entity_poly.entity_id
_entity_poly.type
_entity_poly.pdbx_seq_one_letter_code
_entity_poly.pdbx_strand_id
1 'polypeptide(L)' 'MTKREDSNGLILVNKPRGLTSHDVVNYVRKKLNTKRVGHAGTLDPQAEGLLIILVGRYTKFFSR' A
#
# COMPACT_ATOMS: atom_id res chain seq x y z
N MET A 1 24.03 -13.32 10.41
CA MET A 1 22.72 -12.64 10.53
C MET A 1 22.58 -11.66 9.36
N THR A 2 21.98 -12.09 8.25
CA THR A 2 21.65 -11.18 7.14
C THR A 2 20.51 -10.27 7.59
N LYS A 3 20.80 -8.97 7.75
CA LYS A 3 19.81 -7.94 8.04
C LYS A 3 18.76 -8.01 6.94
N ARG A 4 17.52 -8.42 7.26
CA ARG A 4 16.42 -8.32 6.29
C ARG A 4 16.31 -6.83 5.95
N GLU A 5 16.49 -6.49 4.68
CA GLU A 5 16.28 -5.12 4.26
C GLU A 5 14.84 -4.74 4.59
N ASP A 6 14.67 -3.63 5.31
CA ASP A 6 13.36 -3.06 5.54
C ASP A 6 12.75 -2.77 4.16
N SER A 7 11.69 -3.50 3.79
CA SER A 7 11.02 -3.32 2.50
C SER A 7 10.42 -1.91 2.45
N ASN A 8 11.17 -0.98 1.87
CA ASN A 8 10.79 0.41 1.68
C ASN A 8 10.57 0.63 0.19
N GLY A 9 9.40 1.14 -0.21
CA GLY A 9 9.16 1.43 -1.61
C GLY A 9 7.75 1.93 -1.90
N LEU A 10 7.47 2.00 -3.20
CA LEU A 10 6.17 2.29 -3.77
C LEU A 10 5.70 1.06 -4.55
N ILE A 11 4.43 0.70 -4.43
CA ILE A 11 3.81 -0.36 -5.23
C ILE A 11 2.66 0.26 -6.00
N LEU A 12 2.71 0.17 -7.32
CA LEU A 12 1.66 0.63 -8.21
C LEU A 12 0.66 -0.51 -8.38
N VAL A 13 -0.54 -0.36 -7.82
CA VAL A 13 -1.59 -1.37 -7.90
C VAL A 13 -2.64 -0.88 -8.89
N ASN A 14 -2.97 -1.70 -9.89
CA ASN A 14 -4.22 -1.52 -10.62
C ASN A 14 -5.35 -2.10 -9.74
N LYS A 15 -6.04 -1.24 -8.98
CA LYS A 15 -7.09 -1.66 -8.05
C LYS A 15 -8.30 -2.16 -8.84
N PRO A 16 -8.76 -3.41 -8.62
CA PRO A 16 -9.99 -3.90 -9.22
C PRO A 16 -11.23 -3.29 -8.53
N ARG A 17 -12.38 -3.37 -9.21
CA ARG A 17 -13.69 -3.11 -8.59
C ARG A 17 -13.96 -4.09 -7.44
N GLY A 18 -14.75 -3.64 -6.48
CA GLY A 18 -15.21 -4.44 -5.34
C GLY A 18 -14.26 -4.44 -4.13
N LEU A 19 -13.03 -3.94 -4.27
CA LEU A 19 -12.11 -3.76 -3.14
C LEU A 19 -12.05 -2.31 -2.68
N THR A 20 -12.06 -2.09 -1.36
CA THR A 20 -11.70 -0.77 -0.82
C THR A 20 -10.20 -0.53 -0.99
N SER A 21 -9.77 0.74 -0.96
CA SER A 21 -8.33 1.07 -0.90
C SER A 21 -7.64 0.49 0.35
N HIS A 22 -8.39 0.34 1.45
CA HIS A 22 -7.90 -0.27 2.69
C HIS A 22 -7.69 -1.79 2.57
N ASP A 23 -8.53 -2.49 1.80
CA ASP A 23 -8.34 -3.92 1.53
C ASP A 23 -7.03 -4.18 0.81
N VAL A 24 -6.69 -3.33 -0.18
CA VAL A 24 -5.40 -3.39 -0.87
C VAL A 24 -4.23 -3.17 0.10
N VAL A 25 -4.33 -2.17 0.98
CA VAL A 25 -3.31 -1.94 2.02
C VAL A 25 -3.16 -3.19 2.91
N ASN A 26 -4.25 -3.78 3.36
CA ASN A 26 -4.23 -4.97 4.20
C ASN A 26 -3.63 -6.18 3.49
N TYR A 27 -3.91 -6.34 2.20
CA TYR A 27 -3.27 -7.36 1.37
C TYR A 27 -1.75 -7.17 1.30
N VAL A 28 -1.29 -5.95 1.03
CA VAL A 28 0.15 -5.65 0.96
C VAL A 28 0.84 -5.82 2.32
N ARG A 29 0.21 -5.43 3.43
CA ARG A 29 0.73 -5.68 4.79
C ARG A 29 1.01 -7.15 5.04
N LYS A 30 0.05 -8.03 4.67
CA LYS A 30 0.18 -9.48 4.81
C LYS A 30 1.29 -10.03 3.92
N LYS A 31 1.36 -9.58 2.66
CA LYS A 31 2.35 -10.06 1.69
C LYS A 31 3.79 -9.67 2.04
N LEU A 32 3.99 -8.46 2.56
CA LEU A 32 5.31 -7.94 2.92
C LEU A 32 5.68 -8.18 4.39
N ASN A 33 4.78 -8.77 5.18
CA ASN A 33 4.93 -8.96 6.63
C ASN A 33 5.37 -7.68 7.37
N THR A 34 4.75 -6.55 7.03
CA THR A 34 5.05 -5.24 7.63
C THR A 34 3.77 -4.46 7.92
N LYS A 35 3.76 -3.73 9.03
CA LYS A 35 2.62 -2.88 9.41
C LYS A 35 2.68 -1.49 8.75
N ARG A 36 3.87 -1.06 8.31
CA ARG A 36 4.12 0.27 7.75
C ARG A 36 3.73 0.31 6.27
N VAL A 37 2.42 0.33 6.02
CA VAL A 37 1.82 0.43 4.68
C VAL A 37 0.67 1.43 4.72
N GLY A 38 0.58 2.28 3.69
CA GLY A 38 -0.52 3.21 3.43
C GLY A 38 -0.74 3.41 1.93
N HIS A 39 -1.65 4.31 1.55
CA HIS A 39 -1.92 4.65 0.15
C HIS A 39 -1.83 6.16 -0.09
N ALA A 40 -1.48 6.58 -1.30
CA ALA A 40 -1.35 7.98 -1.70
C ALA A 40 -2.60 8.51 -2.41
N GLY A 41 -3.76 8.36 -1.77
CA GLY A 41 -5.08 8.72 -2.31
C GLY A 41 -6.06 7.56 -2.22
N THR A 42 -7.34 7.86 -2.01
CA THR A 42 -8.40 6.86 -1.87
C THR A 42 -9.14 6.69 -3.18
N LEU A 43 -9.36 5.45 -3.58
CA LEU A 43 -10.35 5.06 -4.58
C LEU A 43 -11.54 4.39 -3.90
N ASP A 44 -12.74 4.76 -4.33
CA ASP A 44 -13.99 4.12 -3.91
C ASP A 44 -14.00 2.62 -4.26
N PRO A 45 -14.82 1.80 -3.56
CA PRO A 45 -14.94 0.38 -3.85
C PRO A 45 -15.30 0.09 -5.31
N GLN A 46 -16.13 0.94 -5.92
CA GLN A 46 -16.56 0.80 -7.33
C GLN A 46 -15.57 1.39 -8.34
N ALA A 47 -14.56 2.15 -7.89
CA ALA A 47 -13.54 2.69 -8.78
C ALA A 47 -12.50 1.62 -9.14
N GLU A 48 -11.97 1.72 -10.36
CA GLU A 48 -10.86 0.93 -10.87
C GLU A 48 -9.69 1.86 -11.22
N GLY A 49 -8.48 1.32 -11.27
CA GLY A 49 -7.32 2.04 -11.76
C GLY A 49 -6.19 2.17 -10.74
N LEU A 50 -5.30 3.13 -10.98
CA LEU A 50 -4.04 3.25 -10.26
C LEU A 50 -4.26 3.65 -8.79
N LEU A 51 -3.89 2.76 -7.87
CA LEU A 51 -3.73 3.03 -6.45
C LEU A 51 -2.24 2.91 -6.09
N ILE A 52 -1.65 4.01 -5.63
CA ILE A 52 -0.24 4.04 -5.20
C ILE A 52 -0.16 3.62 -3.74
N ILE A 53 0.54 2.52 -3.47
CA ILE A 53 0.79 2.00 -2.13
C ILE A 53 2.19 2.42 -1.66
N LEU A 54 2.25 2.96 -0.45
CA LEU A 54 3.46 3.44 0.21
C LEU A 54 3.90 2.40 1.25
N VAL A 55 5.17 2.02 1.27
CA VAL A 55 5.72 1.03 2.21
C VAL A 55 6.89 1.62 3.01
N GLY A 56 6.91 1.35 4.31
CA GLY A 56 8.02 1.67 5.19
C GLY A 56 8.18 3.17 5.43
N ARG A 57 9.35 3.73 5.11
CA ARG A 57 9.63 5.17 5.28
C ARG A 57 8.76 6.07 4.41
N TYR A 58 8.27 5.57 3.28
CA TYR A 58 7.52 6.38 2.33
C TYR A 58 6.10 6.73 2.79
N THR A 59 5.55 6.00 3.77
CA THR A 59 4.22 6.30 4.33
C THR A 59 4.13 7.69 4.95
N LYS A 60 5.27 8.29 5.33
CA LYS A 60 5.35 9.63 5.93
C LYS A 60 5.13 10.76 4.91
N PHE A 61 5.29 10.52 3.61
CA PHE A 61 5.13 11.56 2.60
C PHE A 61 3.66 11.92 2.33
N PHE A 62 2.70 11.14 2.86
CA PHE A 62 1.27 11.30 2.55
C PHE A 62 0.39 11.44 3.79
N SER A 63 0.95 11.76 4.97
CA SER A 63 0.12 12.22 6.09
C SER A 63 -0.24 13.69 5.86
N ARG A 64 -1.49 13.95 5.49
CA ARG A 64 -2.13 15.21 5.89
C ARG A 64 -2.59 15.09 7.33
#